data_AF-A0A495HWG5-F1
#
_entry.id   AF-A0A495HWG5-F1
#
_cell.length_a   1.000
_cell.length_b   1.000
_cell.length_c   1.000
_cell.angle_alpha   90.00
_cell.angle_beta   90.00
_cell.angle_gamma   90.00
#
_symmetry.space_group_name_H-M   'P 1'
#
loop_
_entity.id
_entity.type
_entity.pdbx_description
1 polymer ?
#
loop_
_entity_poly.entity_id
_entity_poly.type
_entity_poly.pdbx_seq_one_letter_code
_entity_poly.pdbx_strand_id
1 'polypeptide(L)'
;MDQAQLDTLTGHIDAIGQALLRVVSHLEMRDLIDGPRIAAEWRRVRPEHLAADAELQASRKVLYQLADLLDEARQARAAYQGDRPGQAG
;
A
#
# COMPACT_ATOMS: atom_id res chain seq x y z
N MET A 1 0.71 13.50 -23.08
CA MET A 1 0.02 13.99 -21.89
C MET A 1 0.62 15.31 -21.51
N ASP A 2 -0.22 16.28 -21.11
CA ASP A 2 0.28 17.50 -20.49
C ASP A 2 0.57 17.28 -18.98
N GLN A 3 1.27 18.23 -18.37
CA GLN A 3 1.68 18.14 -16.97
C GLN A 3 0.48 18.08 -16.00
N ALA A 4 -0.59 18.81 -16.30
CA ALA A 4 -1.78 18.88 -15.43
C ALA A 4 -2.53 17.54 -15.38
N GLN A 5 -2.56 16.82 -16.50
CA GLN A 5 -3.11 15.46 -16.57
C GLN A 5 -2.29 14.47 -15.74
N LEU A 6 -0.96 14.59 -15.76
CA LEU A 6 -0.07 13.75 -14.94
C LEU A 6 -0.23 14.03 -13.45
N ASP A 7 -0.31 15.30 -13.07
CA ASP A 7 -0.49 15.71 -11.67
C ASP A 7 -1.85 15.23 -11.12
N THR A 8 -2.90 15.33 -11.94
CA THR A 8 -4.24 14.85 -11.58
C THR A 8 -4.24 13.33 -11.41
N LEU A 9 -3.62 12.60 -12.33
CA LEU A 9 -3.50 11.14 -12.24
C LEU A 9 -2.71 10.73 -10.99
N THR A 10 -1.64 11.45 -10.68
CA THR A 10 -0.84 11.23 -9.46
C THR A 10 -1.70 11.43 -8.21
N GLY A 11 -2.47 12.51 -8.15
CA GLY A 11 -3.39 12.77 -7.04
C GLY A 11 -4.46 11.69 -6.86
N HIS A 12 -5.01 11.15 -7.96
CA HIS A 12 -5.96 10.04 -7.90
C HIS A 12 -5.32 8.74 -7.38
N ILE A 13 -4.12 8.41 -7.86
CA ILE A 13 -3.38 7.23 -7.40
C ILE A 13 -3.06 7.33 -5.91
N ASP A 14 -2.60 8.50 -5.47
CA ASP A 14 -2.32 8.76 -4.05
C ASP A 14 -3.59 8.63 -3.20
N ALA A 15 -4.71 9.23 -3.63
CA ALA A 15 -5.98 9.15 -2.91
C ALA A 15 -6.49 7.70 -2.78
N ILE A 16 -6.40 6.92 -3.86
CA ILE A 16 -6.78 5.50 -3.86
C ILE A 16 -5.85 4.70 -2.95
N GLY A 17 -4.54 4.95 -3.01
CA GLY A 17 -3.55 4.32 -2.15
C GLY A 17 -3.86 4.57 -0.68
N GLN A 18 -4.10 5.82 -0.29
CA GLN A 18 -4.47 6.18 1.08
C GLN A 18 -5.77 5.51 1.54
N ALA A 19 -6.81 5.48 0.69
CA ALA A 19 -8.07 4.82 1.01
C ALA A 19 -7.88 3.31 1.23
N LEU A 20 -7.12 2.65 0.35
CA LEU A 20 -6.82 1.23 0.44
C LEU A 20 -6.02 0.90 1.71
N LEU A 21 -4.97 1.67 1.99
CA LEU A 21 -4.16 1.51 3.20
C LEU A 21 -4.99 1.62 4.48
N ARG A 22 -5.95 2.56 4.51
CA ARG A 22 -6.86 2.74 5.65
C ARG A 22 -7.77 1.53 5.84
N VAL A 23 -8.34 1.00 4.76
CA VAL A 23 -9.19 -0.20 4.80
C VAL A 23 -8.38 -1.42 5.24
N VAL A 24 -7.23 -1.68 4.60
CA VAL A 24 -6.37 -2.83 4.92
C VAL A 24 -5.90 -2.76 6.37
N SER A 25 -5.42 -1.60 6.83
CA SER A 25 -4.98 -1.43 8.22
C SER A 25 -6.13 -1.66 9.21
N HIS A 26 -7.34 -1.18 8.91
CA HIS A 26 -8.50 -1.39 9.78
C HIS A 26 -8.91 -2.86 9.88
N LEU A 27 -8.86 -3.60 8.77
CA LEU A 27 -9.18 -5.02 8.74
C LEU A 27 -8.08 -5.86 9.41
N GLU A 28 -6.80 -5.53 9.20
CA GLU A 28 -5.66 -6.19 9.85
C GLU A 28 -5.73 -6.01 11.37
N MET A 29 -6.04 -4.80 11.87
CA MET A 29 -6.21 -4.54 13.30
C MET A 29 -7.39 -5.27 13.95
N ARG A 30 -8.30 -5.84 13.15
CA ARG A 30 -9.42 -6.67 13.61
C ARG A 30 -9.15 -8.16 13.41
N ASP A 31 -7.92 -8.53 13.05
CA ASP A 31 -7.49 -9.90 12.73
C ASP A 31 -8.32 -10.56 11.60
N LEU A 32 -8.90 -9.75 10.70
CA LEU A 32 -9.74 -10.23 9.60
C LEU A 32 -8.92 -10.54 8.35
N ILE A 33 -7.73 -9.95 8.21
CA ILE A 33 -6.81 -10.17 7.09
C ILE A 33 -5.36 -10.21 7.57
N ASP A 34 -4.51 -10.83 6.76
CA ASP A 34 -3.06 -10.88 6.95
C ASP A 34 -2.40 -9.78 6.10
N GLY A 35 -2.05 -8.65 6.73
CA GLY A 35 -1.36 -7.53 6.10
C GLY A 35 -0.04 -7.91 5.40
N PRO A 36 0.88 -8.64 6.06
CA PRO A 36 2.07 -9.19 5.39
C PRO A 36 1.79 -9.95 4.10
N ARG A 37 0.77 -10.82 4.12
CA ARG A 37 0.39 -11.59 2.94
C ARG A 37 -0.13 -10.68 1.82
N ILE A 38 -0.94 -9.67 2.13
CA ILE A 38 -1.43 -8.71 1.14
C ILE A 38 -0.26 -7.97 0.46
N ALA A 39 0.70 -7.46 1.25
CA ALA A 39 1.88 -6.78 0.70
C ALA A 39 2.70 -7.71 -0.21
N ALA A 40 2.86 -8.98 0.18
CA ALA A 40 3.55 -9.97 -0.64
C ALA A 40 2.81 -10.27 -1.95
N GLU A 41 1.48 -10.40 -1.91
CA GLU A 41 0.67 -10.63 -3.11
C GLU A 41 0.74 -9.46 -4.08
N TRP A 42 0.67 -8.21 -3.61
CA TRP A 42 0.85 -7.04 -4.48
C TRP A 42 2.19 -7.03 -5.22
N ARG A 43 3.29 -7.43 -4.58
CA ARG A 43 4.61 -7.57 -5.22
C ARG A 43 4.67 -8.71 -6.25
N ARG A 44 3.85 -9.74 -6.06
CA ARG A 44 3.76 -10.92 -6.93
C ARG A 44 2.87 -10.69 -8.15
N VAL A 45 1.90 -9.77 -8.07
CA VAL A 45 0.98 -9.50 -9.19
C VAL A 45 1.77 -9.24 -10.48
N ARG A 46 1.32 -9.91 -11.54
CA ARG A 46 1.76 -9.72 -12.92
C ARG A 46 0.49 -9.37 -13.71
N PRO A 47 0.27 -8.10 -14.06
CA PRO A 47 -0.86 -7.72 -14.89
C PRO A 47 -0.61 -8.19 -16.34
N GLU A 48 -0.92 -9.46 -16.60
CA GLU A 48 -0.72 -10.15 -17.89
C GLU A 48 -1.52 -9.50 -19.05
N HIS A 49 -2.52 -8.69 -18.72
CA HIS A 49 -3.35 -7.97 -19.69
C HIS A 49 -2.71 -6.68 -20.23
N LEU A 50 -1.59 -6.22 -19.67
CA LEU A 50 -0.90 -5.02 -20.17
C LEU A 50 0.01 -5.40 -21.35
N ALA A 51 -0.26 -4.77 -22.48
CA ALA A 51 0.30 -5.15 -23.78
C ALA A 51 1.73 -4.66 -24.03
N ALA A 52 2.24 -3.73 -23.22
CA ALA A 52 3.53 -3.09 -23.42
C ALA A 52 4.39 -3.09 -22.15
N ASP A 53 5.71 -3.26 -22.34
CA ASP A 53 6.68 -3.28 -21.24
C ASP A 53 6.61 -2.03 -20.35
N ALA A 54 6.42 -0.84 -20.94
CA ALA A 54 6.38 0.40 -20.17
C ALA A 54 5.15 0.50 -19.24
N GLU A 55 3.96 0.11 -19.72
CA GLU A 55 2.74 0.11 -18.93
C GLU A 55 2.78 -0.96 -17.84
N LEU A 56 3.33 -2.12 -18.17
CA LEU A 56 3.57 -3.20 -17.21
C LEU A 56 4.52 -2.74 -16.09
N GLN A 57 5.62 -2.08 -16.43
CA GLN A 57 6.57 -1.55 -15.45
C GLN A 57 5.93 -0.45 -14.59
N ALA A 58 5.14 0.44 -15.17
CA ALA A 58 4.43 1.48 -14.43
C ALA A 58 3.42 0.87 -13.44
N SER A 59 2.61 -0.09 -13.89
CA SER A 59 1.66 -0.80 -13.03
C SER A 59 2.36 -1.55 -11.89
N ARG A 60 3.46 -2.26 -12.20
CA ARG A 60 4.28 -2.92 -11.17
C ARG A 60 4.84 -1.92 -10.18
N LYS A 61 5.38 -0.79 -10.63
CA LYS A 61 5.91 0.26 -9.75
C LYS A 61 4.85 0.72 -8.73
N VAL A 62 3.63 0.97 -9.18
CA VAL A 62 2.53 1.38 -8.29
C VAL A 62 2.21 0.29 -7.26
N LEU A 63 2.14 -0.98 -7.68
CA LEU A 63 1.89 -2.10 -6.76
C LEU A 63 2.98 -2.26 -5.70
N TYR A 64 4.25 -2.04 -6.07
CA TYR A 64 5.36 -2.03 -5.12
C TYR A 64 5.25 -0.85 -4.15
N GLN A 65 4.96 0.35 -4.63
CA GLN A 65 4.77 1.53 -3.78
C GLN A 65 3.64 1.34 -2.76
N LEU A 66 2.52 0.73 -3.17
CA LEU A 66 1.42 0.39 -2.25
C LEU A 66 1.85 -0.60 -1.17
N ALA A 67 2.64 -1.62 -1.53
CA ALA A 67 3.17 -2.59 -0.58
C ALA A 67 4.13 -1.94 0.42
N ASP A 68 5.00 -1.04 -0.05
CA ASP A 68 5.96 -0.33 0.80
C ASP A 68 5.23 0.60 1.79
N LEU A 69 4.23 1.37 1.34
CA LEU A 69 3.42 2.21 2.22
C LEU A 69 2.65 1.41 3.27
N LEU A 70 2.18 0.20 2.92
CA LEU A 70 1.53 -0.69 3.88
C LEU A 70 2.51 -1.18 4.94
N ASP A 71 3.70 -1.60 4.53
CA ASP A 71 4.76 -2.04 5.44
C ASP A 71 5.23 -0.90 6.35
N GLU A 72 5.38 0.32 5.84
CA GLU A 72 5.69 1.53 6.63
C GLU A 72 4.60 1.82 7.67
N ALA A 73 3.32 1.80 7.26
CA ALA A 73 2.21 2.02 8.17
C ALA A 73 2.16 0.98 9.30
N ARG A 74 2.53 -0.28 9.00
CA ARG A 74 2.63 -1.36 9.98
C ARG A 74 3.80 -1.15 10.94
N GLN A 75 4.98 -0.81 10.42
CA GLN A 75 6.15 -0.51 11.24
C GLN A 75 5.91 0.67 12.19
N ALA A 76 5.27 1.74 11.70
CA ALA A 76 4.90 2.89 12.52
C ALA A 76 3.93 2.50 13.66
N ARG A 77 2.95 1.62 13.39
CA ARG A 77 2.05 1.08 14.43
C ARG A 77 2.79 0.23 15.46
N ALA A 78 3.67 -0.67 15.01
CA ALA A 78 4.45 -1.53 15.89
C ALA A 78 5.38 -0.71 16.80
N ALA A 79 6.04 0.31 16.24
CA ALA A 79 6.86 1.25 17.01
C ALA A 79 6.03 1.99 18.07
N TYR A 80 4.85 2.49 17.70
CA TYR A 80 3.95 3.16 18.65
C TYR A 80 3.43 2.23 19.76
N GLN A 81 3.19 0.95 19.44
CA GLN A 81 2.77 -0.04 20.45
C GLN A 81 3.93 -0.45 21.37
N GLY A 82 5.16 -0.53 20.85
CA GLY A 82 6.37 -0.84 21.62
C GLY A 82 6.82 0.30 22.55
N ASP A 83 6.46 1.55 22.22
CA ASP A 83 6.82 2.75 22.98
C ASP A 83 5.77 3.13 24.06
N ARG A 84 4.76 2.29 24.33
CA ARG A 84 3.83 2.52 25.44
C ARG A 84 4.50 2.15 26.78
N PRO A 85 4.80 3.11 27.68
CA PRO A 85 5.23 2.79 29.02
C PRO A 85 3.99 2.43 29.86
N GLY A 86 3.96 1.20 30.39
CA GLY A 86 3.10 0.81 31.50
C GLY A 86 1.70 0.30 31.14
N GLN A 87 1.59 -1.02 30.95
CA GLN A 87 0.48 -1.80 31.50
C GLN A 87 1.07 -3.07 32.15
N ALA A 88 1.76 -2.87 33.27
CA ALA A 88 1.78 -3.85 34.34
C ALA A 88 0.61 -3.47 35.25
N GLY A 89 -0.50 -4.19 35.10
CA GLY A 89 -1.56 -4.28 36.10
C GLY A 89 -1.39 -5.58 36.86
#